data_AF-A0A7C2SRR0-F1
#
_entry.id   AF-A0A7C2SRR0-F1
#
_cell.length_a   1.000
_cell.length_b   1.000
_cell.length_c   1.000
_cell.angle_alpha   90.00
_cell.angle_beta   90.00
_cell.angle_gamma   90.00
#
_symmetry.space_group_name_H-M   'P 1'
#
loop_
_entity.id
_entity.type
_entity.pdbx_description
1 polymer ?
#
loop_
_entity_poly.entity_id
_entity_poly.type
_entity_poly.pdbx_seq_one_letter_code
_entity_poly.pdbx_strand_id
1 'polypeptide(L)'
;MSESFTAKKWTLHNRTGLARSRDRDRMRESVQGFVPTGTGEAFRRLRMRAREDMPPIGTMPPPANLLTGTAKQALKALQGKDANQLLDKLGERLAFERTGARLYDVLIEKVQQHGSYDGGPTVEALIEIRDDEIEHFRTVARVMTSLDGDPTAITPSANLAAVASSGLVKVVGDPRTTVRECLEAMLFAELIDGDAWDRLIALTADASGDQEVLDAFRAANEAEARHLQRVQGWLNAAFLPA
;
A
#
# COMPACT_ATOMS: atom_id res chain seq x y z
N MET A 1 27.48 17.86 14.16
CA MET A 1 28.16 17.03 15.18
C MET A 1 28.15 15.61 14.63
N SER A 2 29.31 15.05 14.22
CA SER A 2 29.36 13.68 13.73
C SER A 2 29.63 12.75 14.91
N GLU A 3 28.59 12.11 15.44
CA GLU A 3 28.77 11.03 16.39
C GLU A 3 29.32 9.80 15.64
N SER A 4 30.51 9.33 16.00
CA SER A 4 31.05 8.09 15.44
C SER A 4 30.41 6.90 16.15
N PHE A 5 29.52 6.20 15.46
CA PHE A 5 28.96 4.94 15.95
C PHE A 5 29.87 3.77 15.55
N THR A 6 30.41 3.05 16.52
CA THR A 6 31.13 1.79 16.29
C THR A 6 30.14 0.67 16.03
N ALA A 7 30.10 0.16 14.80
CA ALA A 7 29.22 -0.94 14.43
C ALA A 7 29.54 -2.21 15.23
N LYS A 8 28.57 -2.72 15.99
CA LYS A 8 28.68 -3.97 16.73
C LYS A 8 28.75 -5.14 15.75
N LYS A 9 29.80 -5.96 15.83
CA LYS A 9 29.99 -7.14 14.97
C LYS A 9 29.14 -8.30 15.49
N TRP A 10 28.23 -8.80 14.66
CA TRP A 10 27.35 -9.92 14.99
C TRP A 10 27.78 -11.19 14.24
N THR A 11 27.82 -12.33 14.93
CA THR A 11 27.99 -13.64 14.29
C THR A 11 26.61 -14.27 14.08
N LEU A 12 26.03 -14.07 12.89
CA LEU A 12 24.70 -14.55 12.55
C LEU A 12 24.77 -15.93 11.89
N HIS A 13 24.01 -16.89 12.41
CA HIS A 13 23.83 -18.21 11.80
C HIS A 13 22.35 -18.51 11.72
N ASN A 14 21.82 -18.72 10.51
CA ASN A 14 20.48 -19.25 10.36
C ASN A 14 20.44 -20.69 10.93
N ARG A 15 19.57 -20.91 11.92
CA ARG A 15 19.34 -22.20 12.58
C ARG A 15 18.04 -22.86 12.16
N THR A 16 17.30 -22.27 11.22
CA THR A 16 16.09 -22.86 10.67
C THR A 16 16.44 -23.98 9.69
N GLY A 17 15.48 -24.86 9.43
CA GLY A 17 15.64 -26.02 8.57
C GLY A 17 15.99 -27.30 9.34
N LEU A 18 15.26 -28.37 9.02
CA LEU A 18 15.37 -29.68 9.69
C LEU A 18 16.80 -30.25 9.65
N ALA A 19 17.55 -30.00 8.57
CA ALA A 19 18.93 -30.48 8.43
C ALA A 19 19.91 -29.87 9.45
N ARG A 20 19.59 -28.70 10.02
CA ARG A 20 20.41 -28.01 11.03
C ARG A 20 19.94 -28.28 12.46
N SER A 21 18.82 -29.00 12.64
CA SER A 21 18.24 -29.33 13.94
C SER A 21 18.97 -30.50 14.61
N ARG A 22 19.27 -30.35 15.90
CA ARG A 22 19.81 -31.45 16.73
C ARG A 22 18.79 -32.54 17.00
N ASP A 23 17.50 -32.22 16.90
CA ASP A 23 16.37 -33.14 17.13
C ASP A 23 15.76 -33.66 15.83
N ARG A 24 16.49 -33.60 14.71
CA ARG A 24 15.99 -33.96 13.37
C ARG A 24 15.25 -35.30 13.35
N ASP A 25 15.83 -36.33 13.95
CA ASP A 25 15.30 -37.68 13.85
C ASP A 25 14.01 -37.82 14.69
N ARG A 26 13.95 -37.20 15.88
CA ARG A 26 12.73 -37.09 16.70
C ARG A 26 11.63 -36.30 15.99
N MET A 27 11.97 -35.21 15.32
CA MET A 27 11.02 -34.40 14.55
C MET A 27 10.42 -35.19 13.37
N ARG A 28 11.21 -36.04 12.70
CA ARG A 28 10.71 -36.92 11.63
C ARG A 28 9.74 -37.97 12.17
N GLU A 29 10.08 -38.55 13.32
CA GLU A 29 9.25 -39.55 13.98
C GLU A 29 7.93 -38.94 14.48
N SER A 30 7.96 -37.71 15.03
CA SER A 30 6.75 -37.03 15.53
C SER A 30 5.75 -36.69 14.41
N VAL A 31 6.21 -36.42 13.19
CA VAL A 31 5.32 -36.16 12.04
C VAL A 31 4.53 -37.40 11.64
N GLN A 32 5.08 -38.61 11.85
CA GLN A 32 4.35 -39.86 11.54
C GLN A 32 3.12 -40.06 12.44
N GLY A 33 3.14 -39.50 13.66
CA GLY A 33 2.01 -39.52 14.59
C GLY A 33 1.20 -38.21 14.64
N PHE A 34 1.57 -37.20 13.84
CA PHE A 34 0.89 -35.91 13.90
C PHE A 34 -0.47 -35.99 13.21
N VAL A 35 -1.53 -35.85 14.01
CA VAL A 35 -2.88 -35.62 13.52
C VAL A 35 -3.20 -34.14 13.74
N PRO A 36 -3.51 -33.35 12.68
CA PRO A 36 -3.92 -31.97 12.85
C PRO A 36 -5.09 -31.87 13.84
N THR A 37 -4.94 -31.04 14.86
CA THR A 37 -6.04 -30.77 15.80
C THR A 37 -6.99 -29.75 15.20
N GLY A 38 -8.27 -30.09 15.12
CA GLY A 38 -9.32 -29.24 14.58
C GLY A 38 -9.88 -29.77 13.26
N THR A 39 -11.19 -29.76 13.12
CA THR A 39 -11.86 -30.12 11.86
C THR A 39 -12.13 -28.86 11.04
N GLY A 40 -12.26 -28.99 9.72
CA GLY A 40 -12.71 -27.88 8.88
C GLY A 40 -14.06 -27.29 9.35
N GLU A 41 -14.87 -28.13 9.98
CA GLU A 41 -16.13 -27.74 10.62
C GLU A 41 -15.91 -26.93 11.92
N ALA A 42 -14.96 -27.31 12.78
CA ALA A 42 -14.59 -26.51 13.94
C ALA A 42 -14.05 -25.12 13.53
N PHE A 43 -13.23 -25.06 12.48
CA PHE A 43 -12.74 -23.80 11.91
C PHE A 43 -13.88 -22.95 11.34
N ARG A 44 -14.81 -23.56 10.60
CA ARG A 44 -16.01 -22.89 10.06
C ARG A 44 -16.85 -22.26 11.18
N ARG A 45 -17.14 -23.00 12.25
CA ARG A 45 -17.89 -22.48 13.40
C ARG A 45 -17.19 -21.31 14.08
N LEU A 46 -15.87 -21.40 14.26
CA LEU A 46 -15.09 -20.30 14.82
C LEU A 46 -15.19 -19.04 13.93
N ARG A 47 -15.05 -19.20 12.61
CA ARG A 47 -15.16 -18.09 11.64
C ARG A 47 -16.55 -17.47 11.60
N MET A 48 -17.61 -18.27 11.73
CA MET A 48 -18.99 -17.79 11.78
C MET A 48 -19.24 -16.96 13.04
N ARG A 49 -18.89 -17.47 14.22
CA ARG A 49 -19.03 -16.72 15.49
C ARG A 49 -18.24 -15.42 15.47
N ALA A 50 -16.98 -15.49 15.03
CA ALA A 50 -16.16 -14.30 14.88
C ALA A 50 -16.73 -13.28 13.87
N ARG A 51 -17.60 -13.69 12.94
CA ARG A 51 -18.29 -12.76 12.03
C ARG A 51 -19.56 -12.18 12.64
N GLU A 52 -20.30 -12.96 13.42
CA GLU A 52 -21.52 -12.50 14.10
C GLU A 52 -21.21 -11.41 15.14
N ASP A 53 -20.07 -11.52 15.82
CA ASP A 53 -19.70 -10.60 16.91
C ASP A 53 -18.88 -9.37 16.46
N MET A 54 -18.51 -9.28 15.17
CA MET A 54 -17.59 -8.24 14.69
C MET A 54 -18.30 -7.19 13.85
N PRO A 55 -18.02 -5.89 14.07
CA PRO A 55 -18.51 -4.83 13.19
C PRO A 55 -17.92 -4.97 11.77
N PRO A 56 -18.53 -4.33 10.75
CA PRO A 56 -17.91 -4.21 9.44
C PRO A 56 -16.56 -3.49 9.54
N ILE A 57 -15.69 -3.68 8.54
CA ILE A 57 -14.35 -3.06 8.48
C ILE A 57 -14.44 -1.52 8.61
N GLY A 58 -15.51 -0.92 8.12
CA GLY A 58 -15.84 0.48 8.30
C GLY A 58 -17.20 0.79 7.71
N THR A 59 -17.59 2.05 7.81
CA THR A 59 -18.77 2.62 7.13
C THR A 59 -18.38 3.95 6.49
N MET A 60 -19.02 4.31 5.38
CA MET A 60 -18.84 5.65 4.81
C MET A 60 -19.36 6.73 5.78
N PRO A 61 -18.68 7.89 5.90
CA PRO A 61 -19.20 9.00 6.65
C PRO A 61 -20.51 9.51 6.00
N PRO A 62 -21.44 10.08 6.79
CA PRO A 62 -22.58 10.78 6.22
C PRO A 62 -22.07 11.97 5.38
N PRO A 63 -22.72 12.32 4.24
CA PRO A 63 -22.38 13.50 3.47
C PRO A 63 -22.24 14.75 4.35
N ALA A 64 -21.18 15.54 4.16
CA ALA A 64 -20.87 16.70 4.99
C ALA A 64 -22.04 17.72 5.08
N ASN A 65 -22.85 17.79 4.02
CA ASN A 65 -23.95 18.74 3.87
C ASN A 65 -25.28 18.25 4.49
N LEU A 66 -25.31 17.08 5.14
CA LEU A 66 -26.49 16.59 5.86
C LEU A 66 -26.88 17.48 7.05
N LEU A 67 -25.90 18.11 7.69
CA LEU A 67 -26.12 18.96 8.86
C LEU A 67 -26.53 20.39 8.50
N THR A 68 -26.33 20.82 7.25
CA THR A 68 -26.59 22.19 6.78
C THR A 68 -27.93 22.34 6.02
N GLY A 69 -28.66 21.24 5.78
CA GLY A 69 -30.02 21.26 5.21
C GLY A 69 -30.11 21.40 3.69
N THR A 70 -28.99 21.63 2.99
CA THR A 70 -28.89 21.63 1.51
C THR A 70 -28.84 20.21 0.92
N ALA A 71 -28.86 19.19 1.77
CA ALA A 71 -28.73 17.76 1.48
C ALA A 71 -29.62 17.20 0.35
N LYS A 72 -30.79 17.79 0.06
CA LYS A 72 -31.75 17.21 -0.89
C LYS A 72 -31.26 17.20 -2.35
N GLN A 73 -30.30 18.05 -2.73
CA GLN A 73 -29.74 18.07 -4.10
C GLN A 73 -28.48 17.20 -4.22
N ALA A 74 -27.56 17.27 -3.26
CA ALA A 74 -26.36 16.40 -3.21
C ALA A 74 -26.72 14.91 -3.06
N LEU A 75 -27.72 14.59 -2.24
CA LEU A 75 -28.23 13.22 -2.09
C LEU A 75 -28.87 12.68 -3.38
N LYS A 76 -29.35 13.56 -4.27
CA LYS A 76 -29.93 13.20 -5.57
C LYS A 76 -28.87 12.98 -6.65
N ALA A 77 -27.70 13.63 -6.53
CA ALA A 77 -26.54 13.42 -7.39
C ALA A 77 -25.73 12.17 -6.97
N LEU A 78 -25.70 11.86 -5.67
CA LEU A 78 -25.06 10.65 -5.09
C LEU A 78 -26.01 9.45 -5.00
N GLN A 79 -27.21 9.53 -5.60
CA GLN A 79 -28.22 8.47 -5.57
C GLN A 79 -27.84 7.34 -6.55
N GLY A 80 -26.82 6.58 -6.18
CA GLY A 80 -26.37 5.40 -6.92
C GLY A 80 -25.37 4.60 -6.10
N LYS A 81 -25.42 3.27 -6.22
CA LYS A 81 -24.43 2.35 -5.64
C LYS A 81 -23.00 2.73 -6.09
N ASP A 82 -22.89 3.29 -7.28
CA ASP A 82 -21.64 3.62 -7.96
C ASP A 82 -20.95 4.87 -7.38
N ALA A 83 -21.72 5.87 -6.90
CA ALA A 83 -21.16 7.09 -6.30
C ALA A 83 -20.51 6.83 -4.93
N ASN A 84 -21.14 6.00 -4.08
CA ASN A 84 -20.54 5.57 -2.81
C ASN A 84 -19.30 4.71 -3.03
N GLN A 85 -19.29 3.89 -4.08
CA GLN A 85 -18.14 3.07 -4.44
C GLN A 85 -16.97 3.95 -4.93
N LEU A 86 -17.24 4.97 -5.74
CA LEU A 86 -16.23 5.94 -6.16
C LEU A 86 -15.64 6.69 -4.95
N LEU A 87 -16.47 7.23 -4.06
CA LEU A 87 -15.99 7.91 -2.84
C LEU A 87 -15.17 6.99 -1.93
N ASP A 88 -15.58 5.73 -1.76
CA ASP A 88 -14.82 4.74 -0.98
C ASP A 88 -13.42 4.49 -1.60
N LYS A 89 -13.34 4.37 -2.93
CA LYS A 89 -12.08 4.18 -3.66
C LYS A 89 -11.20 5.43 -3.74
N LEU A 90 -11.78 6.62 -3.79
CA LEU A 90 -11.01 7.87 -3.65
C LEU A 90 -10.36 7.95 -2.25
N GLY A 91 -11.09 7.56 -1.20
CA GLY A 91 -10.55 7.46 0.15
C GLY A 91 -9.42 6.42 0.26
N GLU A 92 -9.55 5.27 -0.41
CA GLU A 92 -8.49 4.27 -0.53
C GLU A 92 -7.23 4.87 -1.15
N ARG A 93 -7.39 5.53 -2.30
CA ARG A 93 -6.28 6.11 -3.05
C ARG A 93 -5.58 7.19 -2.24
N LEU A 94 -6.31 8.08 -1.57
CA LEU A 94 -5.75 9.08 -0.65
C LEU A 94 -4.88 8.47 0.46
N ALA A 95 -5.34 7.37 1.06
CA ALA A 95 -4.57 6.69 2.09
C ALA A 95 -3.30 6.05 1.53
N PHE A 96 -3.37 5.51 0.30
CA PHE A 96 -2.24 4.90 -0.38
C PHE A 96 -1.20 5.95 -0.80
N GLU A 97 -1.56 7.03 -1.50
CA GLU A 97 -0.60 8.07 -1.94
C GLU A 97 0.17 8.69 -0.77
N ARG A 98 -0.54 8.96 0.34
CA ARG A 98 0.09 9.47 1.56
C ARG A 98 1.12 8.49 2.11
N THR A 99 0.86 7.20 1.98
CA THR A 99 1.78 6.15 2.39
C THR A 99 2.94 6.02 1.39
N GLY A 100 2.67 6.07 0.08
CA GLY A 100 3.64 6.05 -1.01
C GLY A 100 4.68 7.16 -0.87
N ALA A 101 4.25 8.40 -0.75
CA ALA A 101 5.13 9.55 -0.49
C ALA A 101 6.03 9.32 0.75
N ARG A 102 5.50 8.71 1.81
CA ARG A 102 6.27 8.43 3.03
C ARG A 102 7.23 7.25 2.88
N LEU A 103 6.91 6.25 2.06
CA LEU A 103 7.82 5.17 1.71
C LEU A 103 9.02 5.73 0.94
N TYR A 104 8.79 6.62 -0.02
CA TYR A 104 9.85 7.29 -0.75
C TYR A 104 10.72 8.20 0.13
N ASP A 105 10.15 8.95 1.08
CA ASP A 105 10.95 9.69 2.08
C ASP A 105 11.96 8.78 2.80
N VAL A 106 11.51 7.62 3.26
CA VAL A 106 12.38 6.67 3.99
C VAL A 106 13.42 6.06 3.06
N LEU A 107 13.06 5.77 1.80
CA LEU A 107 14.00 5.25 0.82
C LEU A 107 15.07 6.28 0.44
N ILE A 108 14.70 7.55 0.29
CA ILE A 108 15.62 8.67 0.06
C ILE A 108 16.67 8.72 1.17
N GLU A 109 16.22 8.74 2.43
CA GLU A 109 17.11 8.74 3.60
C GLU A 109 18.05 7.53 3.59
N LYS A 110 17.54 6.35 3.23
CA LYS A 110 18.35 5.12 3.16
C LYS A 110 19.43 5.19 2.09
N VAL A 111 19.11 5.73 0.91
CA VAL A 111 20.09 5.95 -0.17
C VAL A 111 21.10 7.02 0.23
N GLN A 112 20.69 8.09 0.91
CA GLN A 112 21.60 9.12 1.41
C GLN A 112 22.58 8.56 2.46
N GLN A 113 22.12 7.67 3.33
CA GLN A 113 22.93 7.11 4.43
C GLN A 113 23.86 5.99 3.98
N HIS A 114 23.42 5.14 3.06
CA HIS A 114 24.13 3.91 2.69
C HIS A 114 24.68 3.91 1.26
N GLY A 115 24.34 4.93 0.48
CA GLY A 115 24.60 4.96 -0.95
C GLY A 115 23.65 4.06 -1.75
N SER A 116 23.77 4.18 -3.07
CA SER A 116 23.12 3.29 -4.03
C SER A 116 24.14 2.30 -4.60
N TYR A 117 23.76 1.59 -5.65
CA TYR A 117 24.62 0.70 -6.42
C TYR A 117 24.61 1.11 -7.91
N ASP A 118 25.49 0.52 -8.72
CA ASP A 118 25.54 0.82 -10.15
C ASP A 118 24.22 0.43 -10.84
N GLY A 119 23.64 1.36 -11.60
CA GLY A 119 22.28 1.23 -12.14
C GLY A 119 21.14 1.30 -11.11
N GLY A 120 21.43 1.61 -9.83
CA GLY A 120 20.44 1.83 -8.78
C GLY A 120 19.82 3.24 -8.80
N PRO A 121 18.90 3.53 -7.86
CA PRO A 121 18.24 4.84 -7.79
C PRO A 121 19.22 5.95 -7.41
N THR A 122 19.02 7.13 -7.99
CA THR A 122 19.61 8.39 -7.49
C THR A 122 18.64 9.05 -6.52
N VAL A 123 19.17 9.92 -5.64
CA VAL A 123 18.33 10.68 -4.70
C VAL A 123 17.36 11.58 -5.46
N GLU A 124 17.80 12.18 -6.55
CA GLU A 124 17.01 13.06 -7.40
C GLU A 124 15.84 12.30 -8.03
N ALA A 125 16.08 11.10 -8.57
CA ALA A 125 15.03 10.29 -9.17
C ALA A 125 13.99 9.82 -8.15
N LEU A 126 14.39 9.56 -6.90
CA LEU A 126 13.47 9.23 -5.83
C LEU A 126 12.66 10.44 -5.35
N ILE A 127 13.27 11.62 -5.34
CA ILE A 127 12.60 12.89 -5.04
C ILE A 127 11.52 13.19 -6.09
N GLU A 128 11.81 12.99 -7.37
CA GLU A 128 10.84 13.14 -8.45
C GLU A 128 9.61 12.27 -8.21
N ILE A 129 9.80 10.98 -7.92
CA ILE A 129 8.67 10.06 -7.67
C ILE A 129 7.88 10.50 -6.43
N ARG A 130 8.56 10.83 -5.32
CA ARG A 130 7.90 11.32 -4.11
C ARG A 130 7.04 12.57 -4.39
N ASP A 131 7.52 13.48 -5.22
CA ASP A 131 6.80 14.71 -5.52
C ASP A 131 5.57 14.44 -6.41
N ASP A 132 5.66 13.48 -7.33
CA ASP A 132 4.53 12.97 -8.11
C ASP A 132 3.46 12.34 -7.19
N GLU A 133 3.85 11.49 -6.23
CA GLU A 133 2.96 10.89 -5.20
C GLU A 133 2.21 11.95 -4.37
N ILE A 134 2.89 13.05 -4.03
CA ILE A 134 2.26 14.17 -3.32
C ILE A 134 1.24 14.89 -4.23
N GLU A 135 1.52 15.04 -5.51
CA GLU A 135 0.56 15.66 -6.43
C GLU A 135 -0.61 14.74 -6.75
N HIS A 136 -0.39 13.43 -6.83
CA HIS A 136 -1.42 12.41 -6.89
C HIS A 136 -2.37 12.52 -5.69
N PHE A 137 -1.82 12.57 -4.47
CA PHE A 137 -2.61 12.78 -3.25
C PHE A 137 -3.47 14.05 -3.35
N ARG A 138 -2.88 15.17 -3.78
CA ARG A 138 -3.61 16.44 -3.94
C ARG A 138 -4.70 16.35 -4.99
N THR A 139 -4.44 15.68 -6.11
CA THR A 139 -5.42 15.44 -7.18
C THR A 139 -6.62 14.69 -6.65
N VAL A 140 -6.40 13.56 -5.97
CA VAL A 140 -7.50 12.77 -5.40
C VAL A 140 -8.25 13.57 -4.32
N ALA A 141 -7.55 14.36 -3.50
CA ALA A 141 -8.20 15.18 -2.46
C ALA A 141 -9.12 16.24 -3.06
N ARG A 142 -8.69 16.90 -4.14
CA ARG A 142 -9.50 17.87 -4.89
C ARG A 142 -10.75 17.20 -5.48
N VAL A 143 -10.59 16.04 -6.12
CA VAL A 143 -11.70 15.30 -6.71
C VAL A 143 -12.68 14.81 -5.64
N MET A 144 -12.19 14.26 -4.54
CA MET A 144 -13.08 13.81 -3.45
C MET A 144 -13.87 15.00 -2.86
N THR A 145 -13.23 16.16 -2.73
CA THR A 145 -13.89 17.38 -2.24
C THR A 145 -14.92 17.91 -3.23
N SER A 146 -14.67 17.86 -4.54
CA SER A 146 -15.64 18.30 -5.56
C SER A 146 -16.90 17.43 -5.61
N LEU A 147 -16.81 16.20 -5.11
CA LEU A 147 -17.93 15.26 -4.94
C LEU A 147 -18.60 15.36 -3.55
N ASP A 148 -18.39 16.46 -2.81
CA ASP A 148 -18.86 16.66 -1.42
C ASP A 148 -18.36 15.60 -0.42
N GLY A 149 -17.26 14.90 -0.76
CA GLY A 149 -16.59 13.95 0.11
C GLY A 149 -15.58 14.62 1.06
N ASP A 150 -15.30 13.96 2.18
CA ASP A 150 -14.28 14.39 3.14
C ASP A 150 -12.95 13.65 2.89
N PRO A 151 -11.90 14.31 2.37
CA PRO A 151 -10.61 13.68 2.09
C PRO A 151 -9.83 13.26 3.34
N THR A 152 -10.31 13.60 4.53
CA THR A 152 -9.71 13.17 5.81
C THR A 152 -10.37 11.92 6.39
N ALA A 153 -11.51 11.49 5.83
CA ALA A 153 -12.23 10.31 6.29
C ALA A 153 -11.45 9.03 6.02
N ILE A 154 -11.44 8.12 7.00
CA ILE A 154 -10.97 6.75 6.80
C ILE A 154 -12.15 5.93 6.28
N THR A 155 -12.23 5.78 4.96
CA THR A 155 -13.26 4.95 4.31
C THR A 155 -13.02 3.45 4.57
N PRO A 156 -14.02 2.57 4.39
CA PRO A 156 -13.83 1.13 4.51
C PRO A 156 -12.67 0.59 3.66
N SER A 157 -12.56 1.03 2.40
CA SER A 157 -11.46 0.64 1.52
C SER A 157 -10.12 1.22 1.96
N ALA A 158 -10.08 2.47 2.45
CA ALA A 158 -8.87 3.07 3.04
C ALA A 158 -8.35 2.27 4.25
N ASN A 159 -9.24 1.83 5.13
CA ASN A 159 -8.87 1.00 6.28
C ASN A 159 -8.25 -0.33 5.82
N LEU A 160 -8.86 -0.99 4.85
CA LEU A 160 -8.35 -2.26 4.32
C LEU A 160 -6.98 -2.09 3.63
N ALA A 161 -6.83 -1.05 2.79
CA ALA A 161 -5.58 -0.77 2.11
C ALA A 161 -4.46 -0.43 3.09
N ALA A 162 -4.74 0.29 4.18
CA ALA A 162 -3.76 0.56 5.24
C ALA A 162 -3.27 -0.73 5.91
N VAL A 163 -4.17 -1.69 6.18
CA VAL A 163 -3.78 -2.99 6.73
C VAL A 163 -2.94 -3.78 5.72
N ALA A 164 -3.37 -3.84 4.46
CA ALA A 164 -2.68 -4.57 3.40
C ALA A 164 -1.27 -4.01 3.14
N SER A 165 -1.12 -2.70 3.06
CA SER A 165 0.16 -2.01 2.80
C SER A 165 1.07 -1.93 4.04
N SER A 166 0.59 -2.25 5.25
CA SER A 166 1.39 -2.16 6.47
C SER A 166 2.67 -3.00 6.45
N GLY A 167 2.71 -4.06 5.64
CA GLY A 167 3.92 -4.86 5.40
C GLY A 167 5.03 -4.07 4.70
N LEU A 168 4.66 -3.24 3.73
CA LEU A 168 5.61 -2.43 2.94
C LEU A 168 6.31 -1.41 3.84
N VAL A 169 5.54 -0.70 4.68
CA VAL A 169 6.07 0.25 5.66
C VAL A 169 7.05 -0.42 6.62
N LYS A 170 6.75 -1.65 7.05
CA LYS A 170 7.65 -2.42 7.93
C LYS A 170 8.94 -2.81 7.25
N VAL A 171 8.92 -3.16 5.96
CA VAL A 171 10.13 -3.53 5.21
C VAL A 171 10.99 -2.29 4.93
N VAL A 172 10.40 -1.23 4.40
CA VAL A 172 11.14 -0.01 4.03
C VAL A 172 11.68 0.71 5.27
N GLY A 173 10.88 0.76 6.34
CA GLY A 173 11.27 1.37 7.62
C GLY A 173 12.22 0.55 8.48
N ASP A 174 12.50 -0.71 8.15
CA ASP A 174 13.47 -1.50 8.92
C ASP A 174 14.89 -0.98 8.66
N PRO A 175 15.66 -0.55 9.68
CA PRO A 175 17.02 -0.07 9.48
C PRO A 175 17.99 -1.17 9.00
N ARG A 176 17.58 -2.45 9.06
CA ARG A 176 18.38 -3.59 8.62
C ARG A 176 18.21 -3.92 7.14
N THR A 177 17.15 -3.42 6.49
CA THR A 177 16.91 -3.70 5.07
C THR A 177 17.80 -2.81 4.20
N THR A 178 18.32 -3.43 3.15
CA THR A 178 19.14 -2.79 2.12
C THR A 178 18.27 -2.00 1.13
N VAL A 179 18.86 -1.10 0.35
CA VAL A 179 18.16 -0.37 -0.73
C VAL A 179 17.47 -1.34 -1.69
N ARG A 180 18.12 -2.44 -2.09
CA ARG A 180 17.53 -3.49 -2.94
C ARG A 180 16.27 -4.11 -2.30
N GLU A 181 16.33 -4.49 -1.03
CA GLU A 181 15.18 -5.10 -0.33
C GLU A 181 14.03 -4.11 -0.15
N CYS A 182 14.35 -2.82 0.03
CA CYS A 182 13.33 -1.78 0.03
C CYS A 182 12.70 -1.62 -1.36
N LEU A 183 13.50 -1.66 -2.43
CA LEU A 183 12.99 -1.60 -3.80
C LEU A 183 12.11 -2.80 -4.15
N GLU A 184 12.37 -3.98 -3.61
CA GLU A 184 11.46 -5.12 -3.74
C GLU A 184 10.09 -4.77 -3.14
N ALA A 185 10.04 -4.16 -1.96
CA ALA A 185 8.80 -3.68 -1.36
C ALA A 185 8.15 -2.53 -2.16
N MET A 186 8.95 -1.61 -2.71
CA MET A 186 8.44 -0.56 -3.60
C MET A 186 7.80 -1.15 -4.85
N LEU A 187 8.36 -2.21 -5.44
CA LEU A 187 7.75 -2.88 -6.59
C LEU A 187 6.34 -3.38 -6.28
N PHE A 188 6.08 -3.87 -5.07
CA PHE A 188 4.71 -4.22 -4.67
C PHE A 188 3.78 -3.00 -4.61
N ALA A 189 4.28 -1.85 -4.14
CA ALA A 189 3.50 -0.61 -4.12
C ALA A 189 3.14 -0.19 -5.55
N GLU A 190 4.15 -0.04 -6.41
CA GLU A 190 4.00 0.41 -7.81
C GLU A 190 3.07 -0.49 -8.65
N LEU A 191 3.14 -1.81 -8.46
CA LEU A 191 2.27 -2.75 -9.19
C LEU A 191 0.80 -2.62 -8.79
N ILE A 192 0.53 -2.34 -7.52
CA ILE A 192 -0.84 -2.12 -7.03
C ILE A 192 -1.34 -0.75 -7.49
N ASP A 193 -0.43 0.22 -7.60
CA ASP A 193 -0.76 1.60 -7.91
C ASP A 193 -1.47 1.75 -9.27
N GLY A 194 -0.88 1.19 -10.32
CA GLY A 194 -1.45 1.27 -11.66
C GLY A 194 -2.88 0.69 -11.78
N ASP A 195 -3.15 -0.49 -11.18
CA ASP A 195 -4.50 -1.08 -11.19
C ASP A 195 -5.51 -0.21 -10.42
N ALA A 196 -5.08 0.46 -9.36
CA ALA A 196 -5.94 1.34 -8.58
C ALA A 196 -6.35 2.58 -9.40
N TRP A 197 -5.44 3.17 -10.16
CA TRP A 197 -5.76 4.28 -11.07
C TRP A 197 -6.70 3.88 -12.19
N ASP A 198 -6.45 2.76 -12.86
CA ASP A 198 -7.35 2.23 -13.90
C ASP A 198 -8.78 2.04 -13.37
N ARG A 199 -8.90 1.56 -12.13
CA ARG A 199 -10.19 1.38 -11.45
C ARG A 199 -10.89 2.71 -11.16
N LEU A 200 -10.15 3.73 -10.74
CA LEU A 200 -10.70 5.08 -10.53
C LEU A 200 -11.15 5.73 -11.83
N ILE A 201 -10.40 5.54 -12.91
CA ILE A 201 -10.77 6.01 -14.26
C ILE A 201 -12.10 5.36 -14.68
N ALA A 202 -12.22 4.04 -14.55
CA ALA A 202 -13.44 3.32 -14.89
C ALA A 202 -14.65 3.79 -14.06
N LEU A 203 -14.50 3.87 -12.73
CA LEU A 203 -15.57 4.34 -11.84
C LEU A 203 -15.97 5.79 -12.12
N THR A 204 -15.02 6.65 -12.46
CA THR A 204 -15.30 8.05 -12.80
C THR A 204 -16.05 8.17 -14.14
N ALA A 205 -15.63 7.37 -15.14
CA ALA A 205 -16.29 7.33 -16.44
C ALA A 205 -17.75 6.87 -16.32
N ASP A 206 -18.02 5.87 -15.49
CA ASP A 206 -19.37 5.36 -15.24
C ASP A 206 -20.22 6.32 -14.39
N ALA A 207 -19.62 7.02 -13.42
CA ALA A 207 -20.36 7.87 -12.49
C ALA A 207 -20.73 9.25 -13.07
N SER A 208 -19.79 9.92 -13.73
CA SER A 208 -19.98 11.28 -14.26
C SER A 208 -19.48 11.49 -15.68
N GLY A 209 -18.45 10.74 -16.10
CA GLY A 209 -17.77 11.00 -17.38
C GLY A 209 -17.03 12.34 -17.40
N ASP A 210 -16.68 12.90 -16.24
CA ASP A 210 -15.98 14.19 -16.13
C ASP A 210 -14.60 14.10 -16.78
N GLN A 211 -14.45 14.77 -17.92
CA GLN A 211 -13.25 14.67 -18.74
C GLN A 211 -12.02 15.27 -18.08
N GLU A 212 -12.19 16.32 -17.26
CA GLU A 212 -11.08 16.96 -16.54
C GLU A 212 -10.53 16.01 -15.48
N VAL A 213 -11.41 15.35 -14.72
CA VAL A 213 -11.02 14.34 -13.72
C VAL A 213 -10.38 13.12 -14.38
N LEU A 214 -10.97 12.64 -15.48
CA LEU A 214 -10.44 11.50 -16.23
C LEU A 214 -9.03 11.78 -16.76
N ASP A 215 -8.79 12.98 -17.29
CA ASP A 215 -7.46 13.34 -17.80
C ASP A 215 -6.44 13.51 -16.67
N ALA A 216 -6.85 14.04 -15.52
CA ALA A 216 -5.99 14.09 -14.34
C ALA A 216 -5.60 12.69 -13.84
N PHE A 217 -6.55 11.74 -13.79
CA PHE A 217 -6.28 10.37 -13.37
C PHE A 217 -5.43 9.60 -14.40
N ARG A 218 -5.61 9.86 -15.70
CA ARG A 218 -4.74 9.28 -16.74
C ARG A 218 -3.31 9.81 -16.63
N ALA A 219 -3.14 11.10 -16.40
CA ALA A 219 -1.82 11.69 -16.20
C ALA A 219 -1.10 11.10 -14.97
N ALA A 220 -1.83 10.86 -13.88
CA ALA A 220 -1.30 10.18 -12.70
C ALA A 220 -0.90 8.73 -13.03
N ASN A 221 -1.77 7.97 -13.70
CA ASN A 221 -1.47 6.60 -14.10
C ASN A 221 -0.25 6.49 -15.06
N GLU A 222 -0.08 7.47 -15.95
CA GLU A 222 1.12 7.58 -16.79
C GLU A 222 2.38 7.85 -15.98
N ALA A 223 2.29 8.59 -14.87
CA ALA A 223 3.40 8.75 -13.92
C ALA A 223 3.73 7.44 -13.21
N GLU A 224 2.72 6.72 -12.70
CA GLU A 224 2.95 5.41 -12.06
C GLU A 224 3.55 4.38 -13.01
N ALA A 225 3.15 4.38 -14.28
CA ALA A 225 3.78 3.52 -15.28
C ALA A 225 5.29 3.81 -15.42
N ARG A 226 5.71 5.08 -15.31
CA ARG A 226 7.13 5.45 -15.30
C ARG A 226 7.81 5.06 -13.99
N HIS A 227 7.15 5.22 -12.84
CA HIS A 227 7.67 4.83 -11.54
C HIS A 227 7.93 3.32 -11.48
N LEU A 228 6.96 2.51 -11.89
CA LEU A 228 7.08 1.06 -12.01
C LEU A 228 8.27 0.66 -12.89
N GLN A 229 8.42 1.27 -14.05
CA GLN A 229 9.55 1.00 -14.96
C GLN A 229 10.90 1.34 -14.32
N ARG A 230 10.99 2.47 -13.59
CA ARG A 230 12.20 2.87 -12.86
C ARG A 230 12.56 1.85 -11.78
N VAL A 231 11.58 1.48 -10.93
CA VAL A 231 11.79 0.52 -9.84
C VAL A 231 12.20 -0.86 -10.37
N GLN A 232 11.55 -1.34 -11.44
CA GLN A 232 11.95 -2.58 -12.11
C GLN A 232 13.37 -2.49 -12.69
N GLY A 233 13.71 -1.37 -13.32
CA GLY A 233 15.06 -1.13 -13.84
C GLY A 233 16.13 -1.20 -12.75
N TRP A 234 15.89 -0.52 -11.62
CA TRP A 234 16.79 -0.52 -10.47
C TRP A 234 16.94 -1.91 -9.83
N LEU A 235 15.85 -2.68 -9.75
CA LEU A 235 15.91 -4.06 -9.25
C LEU A 235 16.65 -4.97 -10.20
N ASN A 236 16.42 -4.86 -11.51
CA ASN A 236 17.12 -5.65 -12.52
C ASN A 236 18.64 -5.39 -12.45
N ALA A 237 19.08 -4.15 -12.30
CA ALA A 237 20.49 -3.82 -12.11
C ALA A 237 21.08 -4.44 -10.83
N ALA A 238 20.28 -4.60 -9.78
CA ALA A 238 20.72 -5.24 -8.54
C ALA A 238 20.91 -6.76 -8.66
N PHE A 239 20.09 -7.43 -9.46
CA PHE A 239 20.11 -8.90 -9.61
C PHE A 239 20.94 -9.39 -10.79
N LEU A 240 21.03 -8.57 -11.84
CA LEU A 240 21.71 -8.88 -13.09
C LEU A 240 22.76 -7.79 -13.36
N PRO A 241 23.80 -7.68 -12.51
CA PRO A 241 24.88 -6.74 -12.75
C PRO A 241 25.59 -7.11 -14.08
N ALA A 242 25.95 -6.09 -14.86
CA ALA A 242 26.64 -6.23 -16.14
C ALA A 242 28.03 -6.87 -16.01
#